data_AF-A0A7J9SF53-F1
#
_entry.id   AF-A0A7J9SF53-F1
#
_cell.length_a   1.000
_cell.length_b   1.000
_cell.length_c   1.000
_cell.angle_alpha   90.00
_cell.angle_beta   90.00
_cell.angle_gamma   90.00
#
_symmetry.space_group_name_H-M   'P 1'
#
loop_
_entity.id
_entity.type
_entity.pdbx_description
1 polymer ?
#
loop_
_entity_poly.entity_id
_entity_poly.type
_entity_poly.pdbx_seq_one_letter_code
_entity_poly.pdbx_strand_id
1 'polypeptide(L)'
;MFVRISATDWPSWDAARPAPLPADDGADLIDVSAGGIHPDQQVPNAGPGYRIPYAERVREATDTAVGAVGGITAPRQADQVIRNGRADLVLVGRERLRNPYFALEAAHELGVDVAWPKQYRRGRVD
;
A
#
# COMPACT_ATOMS: atom_id res chain seq x y z
N MET A 1 -9.04 -4.97 12.70
CA MET A 1 -9.91 -4.10 11.91
C MET A 1 -9.08 -3.09 11.15
N PHE A 2 -9.25 -3.03 9.82
CA PHE A 2 -8.59 -2.02 8.98
C PHE A 2 -9.55 -0.86 8.75
N VAL A 3 -9.03 0.37 8.74
CA VAL A 3 -9.78 1.56 8.35
C VAL A 3 -9.09 2.19 7.15
N ARG A 4 -9.83 2.36 6.05
CA ARG A 4 -9.30 2.99 4.83
C ARG A 4 -9.70 4.46 4.79
N ILE A 5 -8.73 5.34 4.56
CA ILE A 5 -8.94 6.78 4.46
C ILE A 5 -8.47 7.30 3.11
N SER A 6 -9.05 8.41 2.65
CA SER A 6 -8.45 9.22 1.59
C SER A 6 -7.56 10.27 2.23
N ALA A 7 -6.26 10.23 1.95
CA ALA A 7 -5.29 11.10 2.61
C ALA A 7 -5.37 12.56 2.20
N THR A 8 -6.03 12.85 1.09
CA THR A 8 -6.23 14.18 0.56
C THR A 8 -7.25 14.08 -0.57
N ASP A 9 -7.93 15.18 -0.83
CA ASP A 9 -8.89 15.30 -1.93
C ASP A 9 -8.53 16.43 -2.90
N TRP A 10 -7.28 16.89 -2.92
CA TRP A 10 -6.69 17.91 -3.82
C TRP A 10 -7.65 18.96 -4.45
N PRO A 11 -7.57 20.25 -4.09
CA PRO A 11 -6.64 20.92 -3.16
C PRO A 11 -7.18 21.06 -1.73
N SER A 12 -8.34 20.46 -1.43
CA SER A 12 -9.19 20.85 -0.31
C SER A 12 -8.64 20.53 1.09
N TRP A 13 -8.12 19.32 1.32
CA TRP A 13 -7.68 18.91 2.67
C TRP A 13 -6.55 17.86 2.65
N ASP A 14 -5.90 17.71 3.80
CA ASP A 14 -4.80 16.77 4.10
C ASP A 14 -5.18 15.94 5.34
N ALA A 15 -5.25 14.62 5.18
CA ALA A 15 -5.69 13.66 6.18
C ALA A 15 -4.64 13.30 7.23
N ALA A 16 -3.41 13.83 7.13
CA ALA A 16 -2.46 13.74 8.23
C ALA A 16 -3.06 14.29 9.54
N ARG A 17 -4.05 15.20 9.47
CA ARG A 17 -4.77 15.72 10.64
C ARG A 17 -5.74 14.74 11.33
N PRO A 18 -6.66 14.05 10.65
CA PRO A 18 -7.57 13.07 11.26
C PRO A 18 -7.00 11.67 11.44
N ALA A 19 -5.81 11.35 10.92
CA ALA A 19 -5.22 10.02 11.01
C ALA A 19 -5.08 9.40 12.42
N PRO A 20 -4.88 10.17 13.50
CA PRO A 20 -4.92 9.61 14.86
C PRO A 20 -6.30 9.11 15.29
N LEU A 21 -7.40 9.62 14.74
CA LEU A 21 -8.75 9.30 15.23
C LEU A 21 -9.09 7.80 15.08
N PRO A 22 -8.91 7.14 13.91
CA PRO A 22 -9.13 5.70 13.81
C PRO A 22 -8.17 4.89 14.70
N ALA A 23 -6.96 5.37 14.93
CA ALA A 23 -6.00 4.71 15.80
C ALA A 23 -6.48 4.72 17.26
N ASP A 24 -6.90 5.89 17.76
CA ASP A 24 -7.43 6.06 19.11
C ASP A 24 -8.72 5.27 19.34
N ASP A 25 -9.52 5.09 18.28
CA ASP A 25 -10.75 4.28 18.28
C ASP A 25 -10.50 2.76 18.10
N GLY A 26 -9.23 2.32 18.06
CA GLY A 26 -8.85 0.90 18.06
C GLY A 26 -8.69 0.25 16.68
N ALA A 27 -8.37 1.01 15.64
CA ALA A 27 -7.95 0.43 14.36
C ALA A 27 -6.61 -0.32 14.52
N ASP A 28 -6.53 -1.52 13.95
CA ASP A 28 -5.28 -2.31 13.92
C ASP A 28 -4.37 -1.86 12.76
N LEU A 29 -4.94 -1.28 11.71
CA LEU A 29 -4.20 -0.73 10.58
C LEU A 29 -4.98 0.37 9.87
N ILE A 30 -4.27 1.42 9.43
CA ILE A 30 -4.80 2.49 8.58
C ILE A 30 -4.35 2.27 7.13
N ASP A 31 -5.28 1.98 6.22
CA ASP A 31 -5.04 1.87 4.76
C ASP A 31 -5.13 3.25 4.11
N VAL A 32 -3.99 3.78 3.66
CA VAL A 32 -3.87 5.18 3.25
C VAL A 32 -3.99 5.32 1.73
N SER A 33 -5.17 5.74 1.28
CA SER A 33 -5.50 6.08 -0.11
C SER A 33 -5.47 7.59 -0.32
N ALA A 34 -6.05 8.11 -1.42
CA ALA A 34 -6.27 9.54 -1.66
C ALA A 34 -7.33 9.73 -2.76
N GLY A 35 -8.00 10.88 -2.74
CA GLY A 35 -9.03 11.32 -3.69
C GLY A 35 -10.39 10.66 -3.49
N GLY A 36 -11.34 11.06 -4.34
CA GLY A 36 -12.65 10.44 -4.50
C GLY A 36 -13.84 11.28 -4.01
N ILE A 37 -13.63 12.41 -3.31
CA ILE A 37 -14.76 13.19 -2.78
C ILE A 37 -15.45 14.10 -3.81
N HIS A 38 -14.74 14.55 -4.85
CA HIS A 38 -15.27 15.50 -5.84
C HIS A 38 -14.83 15.13 -7.27
N PRO A 39 -15.72 15.22 -8.29
CA PRO A 39 -15.36 14.86 -9.66
C PRO A 39 -14.27 15.76 -10.27
N ASP A 40 -14.24 17.05 -9.90
CA ASP A 40 -13.28 18.01 -10.47
C ASP A 40 -11.88 17.95 -9.87
N GLN A 41 -11.59 16.94 -9.05
CA GLN A 41 -10.28 16.75 -8.42
C GLN A 41 -9.15 16.65 -9.43
N GLN A 42 -8.06 17.35 -9.13
CA GLN A 42 -6.84 17.31 -9.93
C GLN A 42 -5.77 16.52 -9.18
N VAL A 43 -5.56 15.26 -9.59
CA VAL A 43 -4.51 14.42 -9.02
C VAL A 43 -3.15 14.93 -9.52
N PRO A 44 -2.27 15.46 -8.64
CA PRO A 44 -1.05 16.17 -9.08
C PRO A 44 -0.05 15.27 -9.82
N ASN A 45 -0.01 13.99 -9.46
CA ASN A 45 0.82 12.97 -10.09
C ASN A 45 0.15 11.60 -9.92
N ALA A 46 0.17 10.76 -10.97
CA ALA A 46 -0.36 9.40 -10.94
C ALA A 46 0.73 8.32 -11.24
N GLY A 47 1.99 8.69 -11.09
CA GLY A 47 3.15 7.81 -11.29
C GLY A 47 3.34 6.75 -10.19
N PRO A 48 4.42 5.95 -10.28
CA PRO A 48 4.70 4.88 -9.32
C PRO A 48 4.77 5.42 -7.89
N GLY A 49 4.03 4.77 -6.98
CA GLY A 49 4.10 5.08 -5.55
C GLY A 49 3.62 6.46 -5.13
N TYR A 50 2.86 7.19 -5.97
CA TYR A 50 2.47 8.59 -5.72
C TYR A 50 1.72 8.83 -4.41
N ARG A 51 1.15 7.77 -3.81
CA ARG A 51 0.44 7.80 -2.54
C ARG A 51 1.29 7.41 -1.32
N ILE A 52 2.48 6.85 -1.51
CA ILE A 52 3.35 6.41 -0.40
C ILE A 52 3.70 7.57 0.55
N PRO A 53 3.98 8.80 0.09
CA PRO A 53 4.25 9.91 0.99
C PRO A 53 3.10 10.27 1.94
N TYR A 54 1.87 9.87 1.65
CA TYR A 54 0.75 10.04 2.58
C TYR A 54 0.76 8.97 3.66
N ALA A 55 1.07 7.72 3.30
CA ALA A 55 1.24 6.64 4.27
C ALA A 55 2.35 6.97 5.28
N GLU A 56 3.47 7.53 4.82
CA GLU A 56 4.57 7.98 5.69
C GLU A 56 4.11 9.01 6.72
N ARG A 57 3.40 10.06 6.26
CA ARG A 57 2.87 11.10 7.16
C ARG A 57 1.89 10.56 8.20
N VAL A 58 1.04 9.61 7.81
CA VAL A 58 0.14 8.93 8.75
C VAL A 58 0.93 8.13 9.77
N ARG A 59 1.95 7.38 9.31
CA ARG A 59 2.82 6.57 10.18
C ARG A 59 3.63 7.42 11.16
N GLU A 60 4.03 8.62 10.78
CA GLU A 60 4.68 9.58 11.69
C GLU A 60 3.73 10.13 12.76
N ALA A 61 2.42 10.05 12.54
CA ALA A 61 1.39 10.64 13.39
C ALA A 61 0.67 9.63 14.31
N THR A 62 0.94 8.32 14.20
CA THR A 62 0.32 7.28 15.02
C THR A 62 1.25 6.07 15.22
N ASP A 63 1.07 5.37 16.33
CA ASP A 63 1.72 4.07 16.59
C ASP A 63 0.97 2.88 15.95
N THR A 64 -0.22 3.11 15.36
CA THR A 64 -0.97 2.09 14.64
C THR A 64 -0.28 1.73 13.31
N ALA A 65 -0.34 0.46 12.92
CA ALA A 65 0.23 0.00 11.65
C ALA A 65 -0.38 0.73 10.45
N VAL A 66 0.42 0.94 9.40
CA VAL A 66 0.01 1.69 8.21
C VAL A 66 0.16 0.85 6.94
N GLY A 67 -0.86 0.89 6.09
CA GLY A 67 -0.86 0.31 4.77
C GLY A 67 -0.64 1.36 3.68
N ALA A 68 0.30 1.10 2.76
CA ALA A 68 0.53 1.91 1.58
C ALA A 68 -0.07 1.27 0.31
N VAL A 69 -0.77 2.06 -0.49
CA VAL A 69 -1.35 1.68 -1.79
C VAL A 69 -1.02 2.72 -2.84
N GLY A 70 -1.19 2.38 -4.13
CA GLY A 70 -1.20 3.35 -5.22
C GLY A 70 0.06 3.32 -6.08
N GLY A 71 -0.09 2.77 -7.29
CA GLY A 71 1.02 2.71 -8.26
C GLY A 71 2.15 1.78 -7.81
N ILE A 72 1.84 0.73 -7.06
CA ILE A 72 2.79 -0.32 -6.68
C ILE A 72 2.61 -1.48 -7.66
N THR A 73 3.63 -1.73 -8.47
CA THR A 73 3.57 -2.71 -9.57
C THR A 73 4.79 -3.62 -9.67
N ALA A 74 5.87 -3.34 -8.93
CA ALA A 74 7.10 -4.13 -8.98
C ALA A 74 7.43 -4.73 -7.60
N PRO A 75 7.93 -5.97 -7.53
CA PRO A 75 8.38 -6.59 -6.27
C PRO A 75 9.38 -5.74 -5.49
N ARG A 76 10.42 -5.23 -6.15
CA ARG A 76 11.43 -4.34 -5.51
C ARG A 76 10.85 -3.06 -4.97
N GLN A 77 9.85 -2.49 -5.65
CA GLN A 77 9.16 -1.29 -5.16
C GLN A 77 8.40 -1.60 -3.87
N ALA A 78 7.67 -2.72 -3.82
CA ALA A 78 6.95 -3.15 -2.63
C ALA A 78 7.92 -3.43 -1.45
N ASP A 79 9.01 -4.15 -1.72
CA ASP A 79 10.04 -4.46 -0.73
C ASP A 79 10.70 -3.20 -0.16
N GLN A 80 11.04 -2.23 -1.00
CA GLN A 80 11.60 -0.95 -0.57
C GLN A 80 10.66 -0.15 0.33
N VAL A 81 9.34 -0.21 0.10
CA VAL A 81 8.36 0.45 0.98
C VAL A 81 8.45 -0.11 2.40
N ILE A 82 8.53 -1.43 2.54
CA ILE A 82 8.62 -2.09 3.85
C ILE A 82 10.00 -1.90 4.48
N ARG A 83 11.08 -2.21 3.75
CA ARG A 83 12.46 -2.16 4.28
C ARG A 83 12.90 -0.76 4.69
N ASN A 84 12.35 0.28 4.06
CA ASN A 84 12.63 1.66 4.43
C ASN A 84 11.66 2.20 5.49
N GLY A 85 10.81 1.35 6.10
CA GLY A 85 9.89 1.75 7.17
C GLY A 85 8.79 2.72 6.75
N ARG A 86 8.46 2.76 5.45
CA ARG A 86 7.49 3.72 4.89
C ARG A 86 6.04 3.26 5.09
N ALA A 87 5.83 1.96 5.32
CA ALA A 87 4.57 1.34 5.69
C ALA A 87 4.84 -0.04 6.29
N ASP A 88 3.89 -0.57 7.03
CA ASP A 88 3.94 -1.91 7.62
C ASP A 88 3.26 -2.95 6.71
N LEU A 89 2.42 -2.50 5.76
CA LEU A 89 1.78 -3.32 4.74
C LEU A 89 1.78 -2.63 3.37
N VAL A 90 2.02 -3.40 2.31
CA VAL A 90 1.85 -2.96 0.92
C VAL A 90 0.59 -3.57 0.31
N LEU A 91 -0.30 -2.71 -0.19
CA LEU A 91 -1.52 -3.11 -0.87
C LEU A 91 -1.36 -2.98 -2.39
N VAL A 92 -1.59 -4.09 -3.09
CA VAL A 92 -1.43 -4.18 -4.55
C VAL A 92 -2.79 -4.39 -5.21
N GLY A 93 -3.19 -3.43 -6.06
CA GLY A 93 -4.48 -3.43 -6.76
C GLY A 93 -4.38 -3.93 -8.20
N ARG A 94 -4.33 -3.00 -9.16
CA ARG A 94 -4.34 -3.30 -10.62
C ARG A 94 -3.30 -4.33 -11.07
N GLU A 95 -2.15 -4.40 -10.42
CA GLU A 95 -1.14 -5.40 -10.76
C GLU A 95 -1.61 -6.83 -10.50
N ARG A 96 -2.32 -7.08 -9.38
CA ARG A 96 -2.94 -8.39 -9.10
C ARG A 96 -3.99 -8.80 -10.13
N LEU A 97 -4.62 -7.83 -10.81
CA LEU A 97 -5.58 -8.12 -11.88
C LEU A 97 -4.90 -8.58 -13.18
N ARG A 98 -3.72 -8.04 -13.47
CA ARG A 98 -2.91 -8.43 -14.65
C ARG A 98 -2.09 -9.69 -14.37
N ASN A 99 -1.63 -9.82 -13.14
CA ASN A 99 -0.77 -10.88 -12.64
C ASN A 99 -1.27 -11.40 -11.29
N PRO A 100 -2.16 -12.41 -11.27
CA PRO A 100 -2.69 -12.96 -10.03
C PRO A 100 -1.63 -13.66 -9.18
N TYR A 101 -0.49 -14.06 -9.75
CA TYR A 101 0.63 -14.68 -9.06
C TYR A 101 1.74 -13.72 -8.67
N PHE A 102 1.48 -12.40 -8.70
CA PHE A 102 2.43 -11.35 -8.31
C PHE A 102 3.20 -11.66 -7.01
N ALA A 103 2.54 -12.24 -6.01
CA ALA A 103 3.21 -12.57 -4.74
C ALA A 103 4.25 -13.71 -4.87
N LEU A 104 4.00 -14.70 -5.74
CA LEU A 104 4.96 -15.78 -6.02
C LEU A 104 6.13 -15.26 -6.85
N GLU A 105 5.86 -14.41 -7.84
CA GLU A 105 6.89 -13.71 -8.62
C GLU A 105 7.74 -12.81 -7.72
N ALA A 106 7.11 -12.06 -6.82
CA ALA A 106 7.82 -11.20 -5.88
C ALA A 106 8.74 -12.00 -4.95
N ALA A 107 8.27 -13.15 -4.45
CA ALA A 107 9.08 -14.04 -3.65
C ALA A 107 10.33 -14.53 -4.41
N HIS A 108 10.15 -14.96 -5.67
CA HIS A 108 11.27 -15.36 -6.54
C HIS A 108 12.26 -14.21 -6.79
N GLU A 109 11.78 -13.04 -7.21
CA GLU A 109 12.65 -11.89 -7.53
C GLU A 109 13.44 -11.39 -6.30
N LEU A 110 12.84 -11.48 -5.11
CA LEU A 110 13.45 -11.06 -3.85
C LEU A 110 14.27 -12.17 -3.18
N GLY A 111 14.34 -13.37 -3.77
CA GLY A 111 15.09 -14.51 -3.24
C GLY A 111 14.52 -15.09 -1.96
N VAL A 112 13.21 -15.00 -1.75
CA VAL A 112 12.50 -15.52 -0.57
C VAL A 112 11.79 -16.82 -0.93
N ASP A 113 12.11 -17.90 -0.22
CA ASP A 113 11.37 -19.16 -0.37
C ASP A 113 10.01 -19.08 0.34
N VAL A 114 8.94 -19.36 -0.39
CA VAL A 114 7.56 -19.34 0.11
C VAL A 114 6.86 -20.65 -0.21
N ALA A 115 5.84 -21.00 0.57
CA ALA A 115 5.01 -22.15 0.27
C ALA A 115 4.23 -21.94 -1.04
N TRP A 116 4.41 -22.83 -2.01
CA TRP A 116 3.61 -22.86 -3.23
C TRP A 116 2.41 -23.80 -3.04
N PRO A 117 1.25 -23.51 -3.68
CA PRO A 117 0.18 -24.49 -3.81
C PRO A 117 0.73 -25.83 -4.32
N LYS A 118 0.31 -26.94 -3.72
CA LYS A 118 0.89 -28.28 -3.99
C LYS A 118 0.93 -28.60 -5.49
N GLN A 119 -0.11 -28.21 -6.21
CA GLN A 119 -0.28 -28.42 -7.65
C GLN A 119 0.72 -27.63 -8.50
N TYR A 120 1.25 -26.51 -8.00
CA TYR A 120 2.15 -25.62 -8.74
C TYR A 120 3.63 -25.81 -8.38
N ARG A 121 3.96 -26.73 -7.48
CA ARG A 121 5.36 -26.97 -7.05
C ARG A 121 6.31 -27.25 -8.21
N ARG A 122 5.85 -27.91 -9.29
CA ARG A 122 6.63 -28.21 -10.49
C ARG A 122 6.75 -27.04 -11.48
N GLY A 123 6.04 -25.94 -11.23
CA GLY A 123 6.11 -24.71 -12.01
C GLY A 123 6.88 -23.60 -11.29
N ARG A 124 7.68 -23.94 -10.28
CA ARG A 124 8.58 -23.00 -9.64
C ARG A 124 9.56 -22.46 -10.67
N VAL A 125 9.80 -21.15 -10.59
CA VAL A 125 10.89 -20.50 -11.33
C VAL A 125 12.12 -20.72 -10.47
N ASP A 126 12.98 -21.64 -10.92
CA ASP A 126 14.24 -22.00 -10.28
C ASP A 126 15.37 -21.05 -10.73
#